data_AF-A0A800H864-F1
#
_entry.id   AF-A0A800H864-F1
#
_cell.length_a   1.000
_cell.length_b   1.000
_cell.length_c   1.000
_cell.angle_alpha   90.00
_cell.angle_beta   90.00
_cell.angle_gamma   90.00
#
_symmetry.space_group_name_H-M   'P 1'
#
loop_
_entity.id
_entity.type
_entity.pdbx_description
1 polymer ?
#
loop_
_entity_poly.entity_id
_entity_poly.type
_entity_poly.pdbx_seq_one_letter_code
_entity_poly.pdbx_strand_id
1 'polypeptide(L)'
;MSACRYYPSLLIISLLFISLGCQNAAVADDINPDQAAKPSKINPKRSGNTQPVQTTSNAPAQQFIDIHALGKKITLHTDFGEFLGHLPKGKDKSRIYLARIDDFPLGSGYMGLDKWDMALETGFIDGLLDKGLTVAEKLDHVNPRDPSEYIGTSPQDGFYMHGINLEDLDFIRSDIKAPTLLTYQILDFSKTGLSVVAYLRMVDIKAMKVLTSGMIQVGESVSFPAEKEINAFNDAYDIVKNIGDLPTSVFGKDVTLGLLNSDILNITGAYKNAPSKKAMAIENGIITGLIHNQKYKDNEPVIMEKTAGFKLKYPPVYNSIVFNTSPILYEEWSEFLAETNCSVLMMYRYIPDNGLYLKLIDTKSNGRILYSRAFVFNGRTDEGIIENHNIVAEQFKANVNIGLLKDKKILILDGDKQAVESQTYFQTQPSFNEMNLSIEEGMMTALVDEKVSIYEKLKTLYLKRPWMYNEKIFNLNPLYLDDWSQLKEFGVETLVVYNNLIPYEQLSSTSPDYKKVAIGVRIIDINTGDILDVSELTNLN
;
A
#
# COMPACT_ATOMS: atom_id res chain seq x y z
N MET A 1 43.52 55.16 2.43
CA MET A 1 44.26 55.27 3.71
C MET A 1 43.59 54.32 4.71
N SER A 2 44.32 53.78 5.69
CA SER A 2 43.86 52.99 6.88
C SER A 2 42.56 52.19 6.72
N ALA A 3 42.52 50.87 6.53
CA ALA A 3 43.39 49.77 6.98
C ALA A 3 43.50 49.61 8.52
N CYS A 4 42.89 48.55 9.04
CA CYS A 4 43.31 47.86 10.26
C CYS A 4 42.94 46.36 10.14
N ARG A 5 43.80 45.46 10.64
CA ARG A 5 43.60 43.99 10.70
C ARG A 5 43.64 43.59 12.17
N TYR A 6 42.88 42.57 12.59
CA TYR A 6 43.36 41.66 13.65
C TYR A 6 42.71 40.27 13.60
N TYR A 7 43.60 39.28 13.67
CA TYR A 7 43.49 37.83 13.95
C TYR A 7 44.91 37.47 14.50
N PRO A 8 45.15 36.31 15.14
CA PRO A 8 44.24 35.24 15.56
C PRO A 8 44.40 34.85 17.04
N SER A 9 43.67 33.83 17.50
CA SER A 9 44.17 32.88 18.50
C SER A 9 43.47 31.51 18.38
N LEU A 10 44.26 30.43 18.50
CA LEU A 10 43.76 29.08 18.78
C LEU A 10 43.67 28.91 20.30
N LEU A 11 42.78 28.04 20.78
CA LEU A 11 43.04 27.30 22.01
C LEU A 11 42.35 25.93 22.00
N ILE A 12 43.17 24.89 22.01
CA ILE A 12 42.79 23.49 22.25
C ILE A 12 42.79 23.29 23.77
N ILE A 13 41.81 22.58 24.32
CA ILE A 13 41.94 21.84 25.58
C ILE A 13 41.01 20.63 25.56
N SER A 14 41.52 19.50 26.02
CA SER A 14 40.77 18.27 26.29
C SER A 14 41.05 17.86 27.74
N LEU A 15 40.00 17.56 28.51
CA LEU A 15 39.97 16.84 29.80
C LEU A 15 38.46 16.63 30.08
N LEU A 16 37.89 15.45 30.30
CA LEU A 16 38.38 14.21 30.93
C LEU A 16 38.66 14.42 32.43
N PHE A 17 37.64 14.19 33.26
CA PHE A 17 37.78 14.03 34.71
C PHE A 17 37.05 12.76 35.19
N ILE A 18 37.56 12.21 36.29
CA ILE A 18 37.30 10.85 36.77
C ILE A 18 36.45 10.88 38.06
N SER A 19 35.81 9.74 38.33
CA SER A 19 34.97 9.43 39.50
C SER A 19 35.54 9.82 40.87
N LEU A 20 34.64 10.16 41.79
CA LEU A 20 34.56 9.69 43.19
C LEU A 20 33.23 10.22 43.80
N GLY A 21 32.45 9.51 44.62
CA GLY A 21 32.55 8.12 45.06
C GLY A 21 32.62 7.96 46.59
N CYS A 22 31.47 7.89 47.28
CA CYS A 22 31.29 7.34 48.63
C CYS A 22 29.80 6.94 48.83
N GLN A 23 29.44 5.69 49.15
CA GLN A 23 29.56 4.97 50.44
C GLN A 23 28.46 5.36 51.47
N ASN A 24 27.88 4.46 52.28
CA ASN A 24 28.03 2.99 52.37
C ASN A 24 26.89 2.32 53.17
N ALA A 25 26.66 1.02 52.95
CA ALA A 25 26.24 0.06 53.98
C ALA A 25 26.57 -1.38 53.52
N ALA A 26 27.42 -2.10 54.27
CA ALA A 26 27.73 -3.53 54.08
C ALA A 26 26.75 -4.41 54.88
N VAL A 27 26.80 -5.76 54.94
CA VAL A 27 27.88 -6.70 55.33
C VAL A 27 27.60 -8.04 54.59
N ALA A 28 28.52 -8.67 53.85
CA ALA A 28 29.65 -9.56 54.27
C ALA A 28 29.18 -10.91 54.91
N ASP A 29 29.84 -12.08 54.74
CA ASP A 29 31.18 -12.39 54.17
C ASP A 29 31.26 -13.80 53.52
N ASP A 30 32.44 -14.13 52.99
CA ASP A 30 32.95 -15.38 52.38
C ASP A 30 32.74 -16.70 53.20
N ILE A 31 32.95 -17.94 52.67
CA ILE A 31 34.25 -18.59 52.36
C ILE A 31 34.11 -19.80 51.40
N ASN A 32 35.23 -20.14 50.72
CA ASN A 32 35.39 -21.06 49.58
C ASN A 32 35.86 -22.52 49.99
N PRO A 33 36.59 -23.36 49.20
CA PRO A 33 36.06 -24.65 48.71
C PRO A 33 36.81 -25.94 49.13
N ASP A 34 36.36 -27.07 48.54
CA ASP A 34 37.06 -28.34 48.26
C ASP A 34 37.62 -29.22 49.40
N GLN A 35 37.11 -30.46 49.49
CA GLN A 35 37.88 -31.67 49.12
C GLN A 35 36.98 -32.93 49.05
N ALA A 36 37.48 -34.03 48.46
CA ALA A 36 36.70 -35.22 48.11
C ALA A 36 37.32 -36.53 48.62
N ALA A 37 36.50 -37.56 48.93
CA ALA A 37 36.85 -38.99 48.75
C ALA A 37 35.73 -40.01 49.10
N LYS A 38 35.11 -40.61 48.05
CA LYS A 38 34.85 -42.07 47.81
C LYS A 38 34.24 -43.02 48.90
N PRO A 39 33.71 -44.22 48.52
CA PRO A 39 32.54 -44.83 49.19
C PRO A 39 32.75 -46.21 49.84
N SER A 40 31.71 -46.76 50.51
CA SER A 40 31.61 -48.23 50.74
C SER A 40 30.20 -48.85 50.89
N LYS A 41 29.97 -49.93 50.13
CA LYS A 41 29.29 -51.21 50.45
C LYS A 41 27.83 -51.28 50.99
N ILE A 42 26.89 -51.41 50.04
CA ILE A 42 25.96 -52.55 49.83
C ILE A 42 25.54 -53.42 51.04
N ASN A 43 24.22 -53.55 51.29
CA ASN A 43 23.54 -54.85 51.37
C ASN A 43 21.99 -54.74 51.15
N PRO A 44 21.28 -55.82 50.73
CA PRO A 44 19.99 -55.69 50.03
C PRO A 44 18.74 -56.17 50.80
N LYS A 45 17.55 -55.83 50.28
CA LYS A 45 16.32 -56.64 50.45
C LYS A 45 15.29 -56.43 49.34
N ARG A 46 14.53 -57.48 49.03
CA ARG A 46 13.36 -57.47 48.11
C ARG A 46 12.14 -56.89 48.81
N SER A 47 11.29 -56.14 48.10
CA SER A 47 9.95 -56.61 47.72
C SER A 47 9.34 -55.66 46.69
N GLY A 48 8.42 -56.14 45.86
CA GLY A 48 7.86 -55.35 44.77
C GLY A 48 6.77 -54.38 45.18
N ASN A 49 6.53 -53.40 44.31
CA ASN A 49 5.17 -53.01 43.92
C ASN A 49 5.20 -52.59 42.46
N THR A 50 4.17 -52.96 41.70
CA THR A 50 3.93 -52.43 40.36
C THR A 50 3.62 -50.95 40.48
N GLN A 51 4.57 -50.08 40.10
CA GLN A 51 4.20 -48.71 39.75
C GLN A 51 3.30 -48.78 38.50
N PRO A 52 2.19 -48.04 38.46
CA PRO A 52 1.44 -47.89 37.22
C PRO A 52 2.34 -47.25 36.18
N VAL A 53 2.24 -47.69 34.93
CA VAL A 53 2.87 -46.97 33.81
C VAL A 53 2.35 -45.54 33.85
N GLN A 54 3.23 -44.57 34.08
CA GLN A 54 2.87 -43.17 33.92
C GLN A 54 2.50 -42.98 32.45
N THR A 55 1.20 -42.81 32.19
CA THR A 55 0.70 -42.30 30.91
C THR A 55 1.09 -40.83 30.83
N THR A 56 2.36 -40.58 30.52
CA THR A 56 2.86 -39.29 30.08
C THR A 56 1.95 -38.82 28.95
N SER A 57 1.28 -37.69 29.15
CA SER A 57 0.35 -37.19 28.15
C SER A 57 1.11 -36.85 26.87
N ASN A 58 0.90 -37.64 25.81
CA ASN A 58 1.49 -37.40 24.49
C ASN A 58 0.92 -36.14 23.81
N ALA A 59 0.00 -35.41 24.45
CA ALA A 59 -0.65 -34.22 23.87
C ALA A 59 0.32 -33.18 23.26
N PRO A 60 1.50 -32.84 23.83
CA PRO A 60 2.41 -31.89 23.20
C PRO A 60 3.08 -32.41 21.93
N ALA A 61 3.17 -33.73 21.76
CA ALA A 61 3.69 -34.36 20.54
C ALA A 61 2.56 -34.58 19.51
N GLN A 62 1.37 -34.98 19.96
CA GLN A 62 0.19 -35.09 19.10
C GLN A 62 -0.16 -33.72 18.49
N GLN A 63 -0.20 -32.66 19.30
CA GLN A 63 -0.43 -31.29 18.82
C GLN A 63 0.61 -30.82 17.79
N PHE A 64 1.86 -31.31 17.87
CA PHE A 64 2.88 -31.01 16.85
C PHE A 64 2.51 -31.69 15.52
N ILE A 65 2.11 -32.95 15.56
CA ILE A 65 1.66 -33.70 14.37
C ILE A 65 0.35 -33.12 13.80
N ASP A 66 -0.57 -32.66 14.66
CA ASP A 66 -1.83 -32.03 14.23
C ASP A 66 -1.59 -30.70 13.52
N ILE A 67 -0.64 -29.89 14.01
CA ILE A 67 -0.24 -28.61 13.41
C ILE A 67 0.62 -28.83 12.15
N HIS A 68 1.43 -29.88 12.10
CA HIS A 68 2.10 -30.32 10.86
C HIS A 68 1.07 -30.75 9.81
N ALA A 69 0.05 -31.52 10.18
CA ALA A 69 -1.05 -31.86 9.29
C ALA A 69 -1.86 -30.63 8.85
N LEU A 70 -1.98 -29.61 9.70
CA LEU A 70 -2.56 -28.30 9.34
C LEU A 70 -1.72 -27.57 8.29
N GLY A 71 -0.40 -27.49 8.47
CA GLY A 71 0.51 -26.93 7.47
C GLY A 71 0.41 -27.65 6.13
N LYS A 72 0.35 -28.98 6.14
CA LYS A 72 0.19 -29.79 4.93
C LYS A 72 -1.14 -29.51 4.21
N LYS A 73 -2.23 -29.34 4.97
CA LYS A 73 -3.56 -29.02 4.43
C LYS A 73 -3.60 -27.70 3.63
N ILE A 74 -2.70 -26.75 3.87
CA ILE A 74 -2.59 -25.53 3.05
C ILE A 74 -2.43 -25.90 1.57
N THR A 75 -1.55 -26.86 1.26
CA THR A 75 -1.34 -27.28 -0.14
C THR A 75 -2.44 -28.21 -0.66
N LEU A 76 -3.16 -28.90 0.23
CA LEU A 76 -4.29 -29.75 -0.13
C LEU A 76 -5.58 -28.97 -0.37
N HIS A 77 -5.64 -27.68 -0.01
CA HIS A 77 -6.80 -26.84 -0.23
C HIS A 77 -7.07 -26.58 -1.73
N THR A 78 -8.32 -26.31 -2.09
CA THR A 78 -8.74 -25.99 -3.46
C THR A 78 -8.01 -24.76 -4.01
N ASP A 79 -7.80 -23.77 -3.15
CA ASP A 79 -7.33 -22.44 -3.55
C ASP A 79 -5.81 -22.45 -3.77
N PHE A 80 -5.09 -23.41 -3.18
CA PHE A 80 -3.72 -23.73 -3.59
C PHE A 80 -3.68 -24.32 -5.00
N GLY A 81 -4.74 -25.01 -5.42
CA GLY A 81 -4.96 -25.43 -6.81
C GLY A 81 -5.21 -24.27 -7.76
N GLU A 82 -6.00 -23.26 -7.36
CA GLU A 82 -6.18 -22.02 -8.14
C GLU A 82 -4.83 -21.25 -8.23
N PHE A 83 -4.15 -21.05 -7.10
CA PHE A 83 -2.81 -20.44 -7.00
C PHE A 83 -1.77 -21.08 -7.94
N LEU A 84 -1.64 -22.42 -7.95
CA LEU A 84 -0.74 -23.10 -8.89
C LEU A 84 -1.27 -23.07 -10.33
N GLY A 85 -2.59 -23.05 -10.54
CA GLY A 85 -3.21 -22.95 -11.86
C GLY A 85 -2.90 -21.64 -12.58
N HIS A 86 -2.64 -20.56 -11.84
CA HIS A 86 -2.22 -19.26 -12.37
C HIS A 86 -0.71 -19.13 -12.65
N LEU A 87 0.11 -20.18 -12.43
CA LEU A 87 1.55 -20.11 -12.73
C LEU A 87 1.84 -20.07 -14.24
N PRO A 88 2.71 -19.16 -14.71
CA PRO A 88 3.21 -19.16 -16.08
C PRO A 88 3.86 -20.50 -16.46
N LYS A 89 3.55 -21.00 -17.66
CA LYS A 89 3.92 -22.36 -18.10
C LYS A 89 5.42 -22.61 -18.03
N GLY A 90 5.84 -23.64 -17.27
CA GLY A 90 7.23 -23.97 -17.03
C GLY A 90 7.81 -23.39 -15.74
N LYS A 91 7.13 -22.45 -15.08
CA LYS A 91 7.53 -21.94 -13.75
C LYS A 91 7.28 -22.95 -12.64
N ASP A 92 6.36 -23.90 -12.84
CA ASP A 92 6.08 -25.07 -12.00
C ASP A 92 7.34 -25.91 -11.68
N LYS A 93 8.36 -25.87 -12.56
CA LYS A 93 9.62 -26.62 -12.42
C LYS A 93 10.78 -25.77 -11.93
N SER A 94 10.53 -24.52 -11.55
CA SER A 94 11.56 -23.64 -10.97
C SER A 94 11.93 -24.15 -9.59
N ARG A 95 13.22 -24.08 -9.23
CA ARG A 95 13.61 -24.21 -7.82
C ARG A 95 13.08 -23.00 -7.06
N ILE A 96 12.32 -23.26 -6.00
CA ILE A 96 11.64 -22.26 -5.18
C ILE A 96 12.44 -22.06 -3.89
N TYR A 97 12.77 -20.82 -3.56
CA TYR A 97 13.15 -20.46 -2.19
C TYR A 97 11.88 -20.13 -1.40
N LEU A 98 11.72 -20.72 -0.22
CA LEU A 98 10.56 -20.50 0.65
C LEU A 98 10.91 -19.47 1.73
N ALA A 99 10.10 -18.43 1.89
CA ALA A 99 10.32 -17.39 2.90
C ALA A 99 9.03 -17.00 3.63
N ARG A 100 9.08 -17.02 4.97
CA ARG A 100 8.05 -16.37 5.79
C ARG A 100 8.40 -14.89 5.88
N ILE A 101 7.45 -14.01 5.56
CA ILE A 101 7.69 -12.56 5.59
C ILE A 101 6.74 -11.78 6.50
N ASP A 102 5.64 -12.39 6.98
CA ASP A 102 4.61 -11.82 7.86
C ASP A 102 4.52 -10.27 7.78
N ASP A 103 5.07 -9.57 8.79
CA ASP A 103 5.05 -8.12 8.96
C ASP A 103 6.34 -7.40 8.54
N PHE A 104 7.32 -8.11 7.96
CA PHE A 104 8.55 -7.48 7.43
C PHE A 104 8.24 -6.41 6.38
N PRO A 105 7.27 -6.58 5.46
CA PRO A 105 6.82 -5.50 4.57
C PRO A 105 6.35 -4.22 5.26
N LEU A 106 6.02 -4.27 6.55
CA LEU A 106 5.60 -3.12 7.37
C LEU A 106 6.74 -2.57 8.24
N GLY A 107 7.99 -3.00 8.01
CA GLY A 107 9.16 -2.62 8.81
C GLY A 107 9.29 -3.36 10.14
N SER A 108 8.54 -4.44 10.36
CA SER A 108 8.72 -5.25 11.57
C SER A 108 10.00 -6.10 11.47
N GLY A 109 10.80 -6.11 12.53
CA GLY A 109 11.96 -7.00 12.64
C GLY A 109 11.57 -8.48 12.80
N TYR A 110 12.57 -9.37 12.75
CA TYR A 110 12.36 -10.80 12.89
C TYR A 110 11.77 -11.16 14.26
N MET A 111 10.56 -11.72 14.27
CA MET A 111 9.92 -12.25 15.48
C MET A 111 10.35 -13.70 15.70
N GLY A 112 10.66 -14.06 16.95
CA GLY A 112 11.10 -15.41 17.31
C GLY A 112 10.00 -16.46 17.05
N LEU A 113 10.29 -17.43 16.18
CA LEU A 113 9.39 -18.54 15.88
C LEU A 113 9.32 -19.52 17.06
N ASP A 114 8.12 -20.00 17.40
CA ASP A 114 7.96 -21.08 18.36
C ASP A 114 7.93 -22.48 17.68
N LYS A 115 7.93 -23.55 18.48
CA LYS A 115 7.96 -24.93 17.96
C LYS A 115 6.73 -25.33 17.15
N TRP A 116 5.65 -24.56 17.22
CA TRP A 116 4.43 -24.77 16.46
C TRP A 116 4.45 -23.98 15.14
N ASP A 117 5.10 -22.82 15.10
CA ASP A 117 5.48 -22.17 13.84
C ASP A 117 6.36 -23.10 13.00
N MET A 118 7.36 -23.74 13.63
CA MET A 118 8.17 -24.77 12.98
C MET A 118 7.33 -25.97 12.51
N ALA A 119 6.39 -26.48 13.32
CA ALA A 119 5.52 -27.59 12.93
C ALA A 119 4.67 -27.25 11.69
N LEU A 120 4.09 -26.04 11.67
CA LEU A 120 3.27 -25.51 10.58
C LEU A 120 4.09 -25.37 9.29
N GLU A 121 5.32 -24.82 9.40
CA GLU A 121 6.23 -24.65 8.28
C GLU A 121 6.73 -25.99 7.71
N THR A 122 7.19 -26.92 8.56
CA THR A 122 7.59 -28.27 8.12
C THR A 122 6.44 -28.98 7.39
N GLY A 123 5.21 -28.88 7.93
CA GLY A 123 4.01 -29.43 7.29
C GLY A 123 3.69 -28.78 5.94
N PHE A 124 3.87 -27.46 5.82
CA PHE A 124 3.70 -26.76 4.55
C PHE A 124 4.76 -27.21 3.52
N ILE A 125 6.02 -27.36 3.92
CA ILE A 125 7.10 -27.89 3.06
C ILE A 125 6.80 -29.32 2.58
N ASP A 126 6.39 -30.22 3.48
CA ASP A 126 5.93 -31.57 3.14
C ASP A 126 4.78 -31.54 2.10
N GLY A 127 3.82 -30.62 2.27
CA GLY A 127 2.76 -30.35 1.30
C GLY A 127 3.25 -29.83 -0.06
N LEU A 128 4.30 -28.99 -0.10
CA LEU A 128 4.88 -28.48 -1.33
C LEU A 128 5.62 -29.59 -2.10
N LEU A 129 6.33 -30.47 -1.39
CA LEU A 129 7.04 -31.62 -1.95
C LEU A 129 6.06 -32.66 -2.54
N ASP A 130 4.95 -32.95 -1.85
CA ASP A 130 3.87 -33.82 -2.36
C ASP A 130 3.21 -33.27 -3.66
N LYS A 131 3.32 -31.96 -3.91
CA LYS A 131 2.86 -31.32 -5.15
C LYS A 131 3.93 -31.31 -6.25
N GLY A 132 5.10 -31.90 -6.01
CA GLY A 132 6.22 -31.98 -6.95
C GLY A 132 7.06 -30.70 -7.07
N LEU A 133 6.87 -29.72 -6.18
CA LEU A 133 7.61 -28.47 -6.20
C LEU A 133 9.01 -28.68 -5.61
N THR A 134 10.04 -28.15 -6.26
CA THR A 134 11.43 -28.26 -5.79
C THR A 134 11.79 -27.10 -4.87
N VAL A 135 11.56 -27.27 -3.57
CA VAL A 135 11.89 -26.28 -2.54
C VAL A 135 13.41 -26.30 -2.23
N ALA A 136 13.98 -25.13 -1.94
CA ALA A 136 15.32 -24.97 -1.39
C ALA A 136 15.25 -24.76 0.12
N GLU A 137 16.15 -25.45 0.86
CA GLU A 137 16.32 -25.25 2.30
C GLU A 137 16.76 -23.80 2.60
N LYS A 138 16.21 -23.23 3.68
CA LYS A 138 16.66 -21.93 4.20
C LYS A 138 18.06 -22.09 4.80
N LEU A 139 18.93 -21.10 4.61
CA LEU A 139 20.24 -21.01 5.28
C LEU A 139 20.32 -19.67 6.02
N ASP A 140 21.25 -19.56 6.98
CA ASP A 140 21.47 -18.41 7.87
C ASP A 140 22.05 -17.17 7.15
N HIS A 141 21.65 -16.93 5.90
CA HIS A 141 22.24 -15.99 4.95
C HIS A 141 21.20 -15.09 4.28
N VAL A 142 19.90 -15.29 4.56
CA VAL A 142 18.82 -14.47 4.01
C VAL A 142 18.16 -13.71 5.14
N ASN A 143 18.28 -12.39 5.10
CA ASN A 143 17.85 -11.47 6.14
C ASN A 143 16.48 -10.86 5.79
N PRO A 144 15.65 -10.50 6.80
CA PRO A 144 14.64 -9.49 6.57
C PRO A 144 15.33 -8.20 6.11
N ARG A 145 14.62 -7.42 5.31
CA ARG A 145 15.04 -6.06 4.96
C ARG A 145 15.20 -5.20 6.22
N ASP A 146 16.13 -4.25 6.23
CA ASP A 146 16.39 -3.43 7.42
C ASP A 146 15.13 -2.59 7.78
N PRO A 147 14.58 -2.70 9.00
CA PRO A 147 13.54 -1.82 9.52
C PRO A 147 13.83 -0.32 9.34
N SER A 148 15.10 0.10 9.26
CA SER A 148 15.47 1.51 9.03
C SER A 148 15.17 2.02 7.61
N GLU A 149 14.87 1.15 6.66
CA GLU A 149 14.39 1.52 5.32
C GLU A 149 12.87 1.83 5.27
N TYR A 150 12.13 1.62 6.37
CA TYR A 150 10.67 1.73 6.41
C TYR A 150 10.15 2.97 7.13
N ILE A 151 8.88 3.28 6.82
CA ILE A 151 8.00 4.35 7.33
C ILE A 151 8.54 5.13 8.54
N GLY A 152 9.26 6.22 8.28
CA GLY A 152 9.53 7.27 9.27
C GLY A 152 10.99 7.64 9.49
N THR A 153 11.94 7.01 8.78
CA THR A 153 13.35 7.46 8.78
C THR A 153 13.60 8.58 7.76
N SER A 154 12.74 8.69 6.77
CA SER A 154 12.71 9.70 5.71
C SER A 154 11.26 10.05 5.31
N PRO A 155 11.03 11.21 4.68
CA PRO A 155 9.74 11.53 4.06
C PRO A 155 9.25 10.55 2.99
N GLN A 156 10.13 9.68 2.48
CA GLN A 156 9.96 8.90 1.26
C GLN A 156 9.34 7.50 1.50
N ASP A 157 9.26 7.04 2.75
CA ASP A 157 9.16 5.61 3.05
C ASP A 157 7.71 5.12 3.20
N GLY A 158 6.78 5.75 2.47
CA GLY A 158 5.33 5.69 2.76
C GLY A 158 4.58 4.41 2.43
N PHE A 159 5.30 3.32 2.17
CA PHE A 159 4.78 2.15 1.45
C PHE A 159 5.23 0.87 2.15
N TYR A 160 4.38 -0.16 2.14
CA TYR A 160 4.91 -1.50 2.42
C TYR A 160 5.88 -1.87 1.27
N MET A 161 6.95 -2.59 1.60
CA MET A 161 7.98 -2.99 0.63
C MET A 161 8.15 -4.50 0.55
N HIS A 162 8.98 -4.95 -0.38
CA HIS A 162 9.46 -6.32 -0.40
C HIS A 162 10.23 -6.63 0.90
N GLY A 163 9.79 -7.63 1.66
CA GLY A 163 10.22 -7.88 3.05
C GLY A 163 11.61 -8.53 3.22
N ILE A 164 12.28 -8.93 2.14
CA ILE A 164 13.61 -9.55 2.14
C ILE A 164 14.65 -8.52 1.65
N ASN A 165 15.87 -8.57 2.20
CA ASN A 165 16.99 -7.77 1.71
C ASN A 165 17.24 -8.04 0.21
N LEU A 166 17.40 -6.95 -0.58
CA LEU A 166 17.59 -7.02 -2.03
C LEU A 166 18.92 -7.65 -2.44
N GLU A 167 19.97 -7.56 -1.62
CA GLU A 167 21.26 -8.21 -1.88
C GLU A 167 21.12 -9.74 -1.75
N ASP A 168 20.38 -10.20 -0.74
CA ASP A 168 20.13 -11.62 -0.49
C ASP A 168 19.25 -12.26 -1.58
N LEU A 169 18.41 -11.48 -2.28
CA LEU A 169 17.69 -11.94 -3.48
C LEU A 169 18.65 -12.37 -4.59
N ASP A 170 19.72 -11.63 -4.81
CA ASP A 170 20.73 -11.96 -5.82
C ASP A 170 21.49 -13.25 -5.43
N PHE A 171 21.75 -13.47 -4.14
CA PHE A 171 22.31 -14.73 -3.60
C PHE A 171 21.33 -15.92 -3.74
N ILE A 172 20.05 -15.75 -3.40
CA ILE A 172 19.02 -16.79 -3.57
C ILE A 172 18.94 -17.24 -5.04
N ARG A 173 18.88 -16.27 -5.96
CA ARG A 173 18.83 -16.53 -7.40
C ARG A 173 20.11 -17.18 -7.91
N SER A 174 21.27 -16.69 -7.48
CA SER A 174 22.55 -16.95 -8.15
C SER A 174 23.37 -18.06 -7.51
N ASP A 175 23.22 -18.33 -6.22
CA ASP A 175 24.04 -19.32 -5.48
C ASP A 175 23.20 -20.49 -4.97
N ILE A 176 22.05 -20.23 -4.34
CA ILE A 176 21.04 -21.26 -4.03
C ILE A 176 20.41 -21.83 -5.33
N LYS A 177 20.57 -21.13 -6.46
CA LYS A 177 19.99 -21.48 -7.78
C LYS A 177 18.47 -21.57 -7.74
N ALA A 178 17.82 -20.76 -6.90
CA ALA A 178 16.37 -20.65 -6.79
C ALA A 178 15.92 -19.35 -7.48
N PRO A 179 15.60 -19.36 -8.79
CA PRO A 179 15.22 -18.15 -9.53
C PRO A 179 13.82 -17.62 -9.16
N THR A 180 13.13 -18.31 -8.24
CA THR A 180 11.75 -18.04 -7.88
C THR A 180 11.62 -18.10 -6.37
N LEU A 181 10.95 -17.09 -5.81
CA LEU A 181 10.71 -16.92 -4.39
C LEU A 181 9.23 -17.17 -4.10
N LEU A 182 8.93 -18.05 -3.16
CA LEU A 182 7.59 -18.22 -2.58
C LEU A 182 7.59 -17.54 -1.21
N THR A 183 6.98 -16.37 -1.12
CA THR A 183 6.73 -15.71 0.16
C THR A 183 5.39 -16.15 0.72
N TYR A 184 5.30 -16.19 2.04
CA TYR A 184 4.02 -16.33 2.74
C TYR A 184 3.94 -15.45 4.00
N GLN A 185 2.71 -15.10 4.34
CA GLN A 185 2.33 -14.28 5.48
C GLN A 185 1.26 -15.03 6.27
N ILE A 186 1.51 -15.28 7.56
CA ILE A 186 0.50 -15.81 8.46
C ILE A 186 -0.39 -14.64 8.93
N LEU A 187 -1.61 -14.57 8.40
CA LEU A 187 -2.62 -13.59 8.79
C LEU A 187 -3.32 -14.01 10.10
N ASP A 188 -3.57 -15.30 10.27
CA ASP A 188 -4.06 -15.89 11.52
C ASP A 188 -3.55 -17.32 11.72
N PHE A 189 -3.42 -17.76 12.98
CA PHE A 189 -3.00 -19.12 13.32
C PHE A 189 -3.49 -19.56 14.71
N SER A 190 -4.44 -20.49 14.75
CA SER A 190 -4.99 -21.05 15.99
C SER A 190 -4.41 -22.43 16.29
N LYS A 191 -3.49 -22.47 17.27
CA LYS A 191 -2.86 -23.70 17.79
C LYS A 191 -3.82 -24.65 18.52
N THR A 192 -5.03 -24.17 18.86
CA THR A 192 -6.08 -24.92 19.56
C THR A 192 -7.31 -25.17 18.69
N GLY A 193 -7.68 -24.21 17.83
CA GLY A 193 -8.73 -24.39 16.80
C GLY A 193 -8.26 -25.19 15.58
N LEU A 194 -6.96 -25.48 15.49
CA LEU A 194 -6.29 -26.11 14.34
C LEU A 194 -6.68 -25.43 13.01
N SER A 195 -6.49 -24.11 12.98
CA SER A 195 -6.75 -23.27 11.81
C SER A 195 -5.56 -22.36 11.49
N VAL A 196 -5.45 -21.99 10.22
CA VAL A 196 -4.45 -21.06 9.70
C VAL A 196 -5.05 -20.29 8.52
N VAL A 197 -4.74 -18.99 8.43
CA VAL A 197 -4.98 -18.19 7.24
C VAL A 197 -3.64 -17.66 6.75
N ALA A 198 -3.24 -18.09 5.56
CA ALA A 198 -1.96 -17.75 4.96
C ALA A 198 -2.18 -17.06 3.61
N TYR A 199 -1.56 -15.90 3.41
CA TYR A 199 -1.39 -15.33 2.07
C TYR A 199 -0.10 -15.87 1.46
N LEU A 200 -0.17 -16.39 0.24
CA LEU A 200 0.95 -16.86 -0.56
C LEU A 200 1.19 -15.94 -1.74
N ARG A 201 2.46 -15.75 -2.11
CA ARG A 201 2.85 -15.07 -3.35
C ARG A 201 4.11 -15.70 -3.93
N MET A 202 4.12 -15.94 -5.24
CA MET A 202 5.31 -16.41 -5.95
C MET A 202 5.87 -15.32 -6.85
N VAL A 203 7.18 -15.08 -6.80
CA VAL A 203 7.88 -13.97 -7.45
C VAL A 203 9.05 -14.49 -8.28
N ASP A 204 9.22 -13.98 -9.51
CA ASP A 204 10.45 -14.16 -10.28
C ASP A 204 11.51 -13.17 -9.79
N ILE A 205 12.62 -13.67 -9.24
CA ILE A 205 13.62 -12.82 -8.57
C ILE A 205 14.42 -11.97 -9.58
N LYS A 206 14.47 -12.33 -10.85
CA LYS A 206 15.20 -11.55 -11.86
C LYS A 206 14.36 -10.36 -12.36
N ALA A 207 13.06 -10.56 -12.56
CA ALA A 207 12.15 -9.53 -13.04
C ALA A 207 11.46 -8.76 -11.91
N MET A 208 11.46 -9.29 -10.69
CA MET A 208 10.58 -8.88 -9.58
C MET A 208 9.10 -8.86 -9.98
N LYS A 209 8.72 -9.74 -10.92
CA LYS A 209 7.33 -10.00 -11.35
C LYS A 209 6.66 -10.93 -10.34
N VAL A 210 5.48 -10.57 -9.87
CA VAL A 210 4.55 -11.51 -9.21
C VAL A 210 4.02 -12.49 -10.27
N LEU A 211 4.28 -13.78 -10.07
CA LEU A 211 3.88 -14.87 -10.96
C LEU A 211 2.49 -15.41 -10.62
N THR A 212 2.15 -15.46 -9.34
CA THR A 212 0.84 -15.86 -8.80
C THR A 212 0.72 -15.40 -7.34
N SER A 213 -0.51 -15.25 -6.84
CA SER A 213 -0.78 -15.01 -5.42
C SER A 213 -2.13 -15.57 -5.00
N GLY A 214 -2.38 -15.73 -3.71
CA GLY A 214 -3.67 -16.16 -3.19
C GLY A 214 -3.71 -16.21 -1.66
N MET A 215 -4.88 -16.03 -1.09
CA MET A 215 -5.14 -16.28 0.33
C MET A 215 -5.74 -17.68 0.48
N ILE A 216 -5.25 -18.44 1.46
CA ILE A 216 -5.71 -19.80 1.77
C ILE A 216 -6.09 -19.85 3.24
N GLN A 217 -7.35 -20.15 3.51
CA GLN A 217 -7.84 -20.46 4.85
C GLN A 217 -7.99 -21.97 5.01
N VAL A 218 -7.48 -22.51 6.11
CA VAL A 218 -7.70 -23.90 6.51
C VAL A 218 -8.24 -23.91 7.93
N GLY A 219 -9.37 -24.57 8.15
CA GLY A 219 -10.06 -24.62 9.44
C GLY A 219 -11.03 -23.45 9.66
N GLU A 220 -11.93 -23.63 10.62
CA GLU A 220 -13.11 -22.77 10.82
C GLU A 220 -12.89 -21.63 11.82
N SER A 221 -11.90 -21.73 12.69
CA SER A 221 -11.57 -20.67 13.66
C SER A 221 -10.75 -19.56 12.99
N VAL A 222 -11.24 -18.32 13.07
CA VAL A 222 -10.47 -17.11 12.73
C VAL A 222 -10.47 -16.20 13.96
N SER A 223 -9.36 -15.53 14.24
CA SER A 223 -9.30 -14.53 15.32
C SER A 223 -9.93 -13.20 14.89
N PHE A 224 -10.73 -12.60 15.78
CA PHE A 224 -11.42 -11.33 15.52
C PHE A 224 -10.54 -10.17 14.98
N PRO A 225 -9.24 -10.05 15.36
CA PRO A 225 -8.35 -9.12 14.68
C PRO A 225 -8.23 -9.42 13.18
N ALA A 226 -7.88 -10.66 12.82
CA ALA A 226 -7.60 -11.07 11.45
C ALA A 226 -8.83 -11.06 10.53
N GLU A 227 -10.05 -11.17 11.07
CA GLU A 227 -11.30 -10.96 10.30
C GLU A 227 -11.27 -9.62 9.55
N LYS A 228 -10.68 -8.57 10.14
CA LYS A 228 -10.59 -7.23 9.53
C LYS A 228 -9.67 -7.20 8.30
N GLU A 229 -8.54 -7.92 8.35
CA GLU A 229 -7.64 -8.11 7.22
C GLU A 229 -8.26 -8.98 6.14
N ILE A 230 -8.84 -10.13 6.53
CA ILE A 230 -9.45 -11.12 5.64
C ILE A 230 -10.61 -10.52 4.85
N ASN A 231 -11.50 -9.80 5.52
CA ASN A 231 -12.59 -9.08 4.86
C ASN A 231 -12.06 -8.01 3.90
N ALA A 232 -10.99 -7.28 4.25
CA ALA A 232 -10.41 -6.27 3.38
C ALA A 232 -9.65 -6.83 2.16
N PHE A 233 -9.09 -8.04 2.28
CA PHE A 233 -8.60 -8.83 1.15
C PHE A 233 -9.76 -9.22 0.23
N ASN A 234 -10.80 -9.85 0.79
CA ASN A 234 -11.96 -10.35 0.03
C ASN A 234 -12.68 -9.22 -0.72
N ASP A 235 -12.93 -8.10 -0.03
CA ASP A 235 -13.49 -6.86 -0.58
C ASP A 235 -12.79 -6.42 -1.88
N ALA A 236 -11.46 -6.38 -1.85
CA ALA A 236 -10.66 -5.91 -2.99
C ALA A 236 -10.51 -7.00 -4.06
N TYR A 237 -10.33 -8.26 -3.65
CA TYR A 237 -10.23 -9.43 -4.52
C TYR A 237 -11.49 -9.61 -5.38
N ASP A 238 -12.66 -9.64 -4.76
CA ASP A 238 -13.93 -9.88 -5.44
C ASP A 238 -14.27 -8.78 -6.45
N ILE A 239 -13.98 -7.52 -6.12
CA ILE A 239 -14.16 -6.42 -7.07
C ILE A 239 -13.21 -6.60 -8.25
N VAL A 240 -11.89 -6.66 -7.99
CA VAL A 240 -10.87 -6.65 -9.06
C VAL A 240 -10.90 -7.91 -9.93
N LYS A 241 -11.27 -9.07 -9.37
CA LYS A 241 -11.51 -10.32 -10.10
C LYS A 241 -12.62 -10.19 -11.14
N ASN A 242 -13.62 -9.35 -10.88
CA ASN A 242 -14.84 -9.25 -11.68
C ASN A 242 -14.90 -8.02 -12.61
N ILE A 243 -13.90 -7.13 -12.61
CA ILE A 243 -13.90 -5.94 -13.49
C ILE A 243 -13.79 -6.36 -14.96
N GLY A 244 -14.86 -6.10 -15.71
CA GLY A 244 -15.01 -6.47 -17.12
C GLY A 244 -14.55 -5.42 -18.14
N ASP A 245 -14.18 -4.20 -17.74
CA ASP A 245 -13.81 -3.09 -18.63
C ASP A 245 -12.38 -2.54 -18.46
N LEU A 246 -11.52 -3.17 -17.63
CA LEU A 246 -10.09 -2.80 -17.55
C LEU A 246 -9.44 -2.79 -18.96
N PRO A 247 -8.56 -1.83 -19.29
CA PRO A 247 -7.96 -1.73 -20.62
C PRO A 247 -7.07 -2.93 -20.94
N THR A 248 -7.27 -3.52 -22.12
CA THR A 248 -6.51 -4.70 -22.59
C THR A 248 -4.99 -4.45 -22.69
N SER A 249 -4.59 -3.19 -22.88
CA SER A 249 -3.18 -2.76 -22.91
C SER A 249 -2.45 -3.05 -21.61
N VAL A 250 -3.12 -2.96 -20.45
CA VAL A 250 -2.53 -3.21 -19.12
C VAL A 250 -2.13 -4.68 -18.95
N PHE A 251 -2.75 -5.58 -19.71
CA PHE A 251 -2.47 -7.01 -19.73
C PHE A 251 -1.51 -7.41 -20.87
N GLY A 252 -0.75 -6.46 -21.40
CA GLY A 252 0.30 -6.67 -22.41
C GLY A 252 1.61 -7.23 -21.82
N LYS A 253 2.34 -8.02 -22.62
CA LYS A 253 3.56 -8.72 -22.17
C LYS A 253 4.70 -7.79 -21.71
N ASP A 254 4.76 -6.60 -22.29
CA ASP A 254 5.78 -5.59 -22.02
C ASP A 254 5.27 -4.45 -21.09
N VAL A 255 4.15 -4.70 -20.39
CA VAL A 255 3.51 -3.74 -19.48
C VAL A 255 3.69 -4.18 -18.03
N THR A 256 4.69 -3.59 -17.40
CA THR A 256 4.94 -3.61 -15.95
C THR A 256 3.95 -2.68 -15.24
N LEU A 257 3.31 -3.18 -14.17
CA LEU A 257 2.33 -2.47 -13.35
C LEU A 257 2.83 -2.33 -11.91
N GLY A 258 2.88 -1.09 -11.42
CA GLY A 258 3.02 -0.77 -9.99
C GLY A 258 1.67 -0.49 -9.34
N LEU A 259 1.53 -0.78 -8.05
CA LEU A 259 0.29 -0.55 -7.27
C LEU A 259 0.53 0.48 -6.15
N LEU A 260 -0.41 1.41 -5.97
CA LEU A 260 -0.29 2.56 -5.07
C LEU A 260 -1.63 2.91 -4.41
N ASN A 261 -1.65 2.97 -3.09
CA ASN A 261 -2.77 3.57 -2.35
C ASN A 261 -2.72 5.10 -2.47
N SER A 262 -3.76 5.73 -3.01
CA SER A 262 -3.83 7.18 -3.19
C SER A 262 -4.11 7.95 -1.88
N ASP A 263 -4.52 7.28 -0.81
CA ASP A 263 -4.67 7.88 0.53
C ASP A 263 -3.40 7.76 1.39
N ILE A 264 -2.23 7.49 0.79
CA ILE A 264 -0.99 7.38 1.56
C ILE A 264 -0.56 8.70 2.19
N LEU A 265 -0.78 9.85 1.54
CA LEU A 265 -0.69 11.15 2.22
C LEU A 265 -2.06 11.81 2.31
N ASN A 266 -2.31 12.49 3.42
CA ASN A 266 -3.24 13.60 3.46
C ASN A 266 -2.59 14.85 2.83
N ILE A 267 -3.36 15.91 2.61
CA ILE A 267 -2.86 17.13 1.97
C ILE A 267 -1.87 17.91 2.87
N THR A 268 -1.79 17.64 4.19
CA THR A 268 -0.71 18.18 5.05
C THR A 268 0.64 17.47 4.88
N GLY A 269 0.76 16.48 3.98
CA GLY A 269 2.00 15.74 3.78
C GLY A 269 2.32 14.73 4.88
N ALA A 270 1.31 14.31 5.63
CA ALA A 270 1.38 13.28 6.66
C ALA A 270 0.52 12.08 6.25
N TYR A 271 0.76 10.91 6.84
CA TYR A 271 0.00 9.71 6.48
C TYR A 271 -1.48 9.82 6.89
N LYS A 272 -2.43 9.83 5.94
CA LYS A 272 -3.88 9.70 6.26
C LYS A 272 -4.13 8.33 6.89
N ASN A 273 -3.45 7.30 6.36
CA ASN A 273 -3.32 5.99 6.98
C ASN A 273 -1.85 5.54 6.87
N ALA A 274 -1.22 5.19 7.98
CA ALA A 274 0.09 4.52 7.94
C ALA A 274 -0.06 3.09 7.35
N PRO A 275 0.96 2.54 6.66
CA PRO A 275 0.94 1.15 6.23
C PRO A 275 0.69 0.20 7.41
N SER A 276 -0.13 -0.82 7.15
CA SER A 276 -0.72 -1.67 8.18
C SER A 276 -1.15 -3.00 7.59
N LYS A 277 -1.47 -3.97 8.45
CA LYS A 277 -1.99 -5.28 8.04
C LYS A 277 -3.19 -5.16 7.09
N LYS A 278 -4.17 -4.32 7.41
CA LYS A 278 -5.32 -4.04 6.52
C LYS A 278 -4.87 -3.49 5.16
N ALA A 279 -3.96 -2.51 5.11
CA ALA A 279 -3.49 -1.94 3.84
C ALA A 279 -2.77 -3.00 2.97
N MET A 280 -1.93 -3.83 3.59
CA MET A 280 -1.26 -4.95 2.95
C MET A 280 -2.26 -6.01 2.45
N ALA A 281 -3.28 -6.35 3.24
CA ALA A 281 -4.34 -7.27 2.86
C ALA A 281 -5.17 -6.76 1.67
N ILE A 282 -5.45 -5.45 1.59
CA ILE A 282 -6.13 -4.82 0.46
C ILE A 282 -5.30 -4.95 -0.82
N GLU A 283 -4.01 -4.58 -0.81
CA GLU A 283 -3.17 -4.75 -2.01
C GLU A 283 -2.95 -6.22 -2.38
N ASN A 284 -2.80 -7.11 -1.39
CA ASN A 284 -2.79 -8.56 -1.61
C ASN A 284 -4.06 -9.02 -2.37
N GLY A 285 -5.23 -8.46 -2.01
CA GLY A 285 -6.51 -8.70 -2.66
C GLY A 285 -6.56 -8.16 -4.10
N ILE A 286 -6.14 -6.91 -4.33
CA ILE A 286 -6.05 -6.31 -5.67
C ILE A 286 -5.12 -7.13 -6.58
N ILE A 287 -3.94 -7.49 -6.09
CA ILE A 287 -2.93 -8.26 -6.84
C ILE A 287 -3.49 -9.64 -7.22
N THR A 288 -4.12 -10.33 -6.27
CA THR A 288 -4.76 -11.63 -6.55
C THR A 288 -5.94 -11.48 -7.52
N GLY A 289 -6.76 -10.43 -7.37
CA GLY A 289 -7.89 -10.14 -8.24
C GLY A 289 -7.48 -9.83 -9.69
N LEU A 290 -6.35 -9.16 -9.90
CA LEU A 290 -5.79 -8.92 -11.24
C LEU A 290 -5.32 -10.22 -11.90
N ILE A 291 -4.65 -11.09 -11.15
CA ILE A 291 -4.15 -12.39 -11.66
C ILE A 291 -5.31 -13.36 -11.93
N HIS A 292 -6.33 -13.35 -11.07
CA HIS A 292 -7.51 -14.22 -11.18
C HIS A 292 -8.64 -13.60 -12.07
N ASN A 293 -8.42 -12.44 -12.71
CA ASN A 293 -9.47 -11.66 -13.37
C ASN A 293 -10.24 -12.47 -14.42
N GLN A 294 -11.58 -12.44 -14.33
CA GLN A 294 -12.44 -13.33 -15.09
C GLN A 294 -12.41 -13.11 -16.61
N LYS A 295 -12.06 -11.91 -17.06
CA LYS A 295 -12.00 -11.55 -18.49
C LYS A 295 -10.62 -11.80 -19.09
N TYR A 296 -9.56 -11.71 -18.28
CA TYR A 296 -8.17 -11.71 -18.74
C TYR A 296 -7.38 -12.96 -18.32
N LYS A 297 -8.08 -14.10 -18.16
CA LYS A 297 -7.52 -15.40 -17.74
C LYS A 297 -6.38 -15.93 -18.61
N ASP A 298 -6.36 -15.58 -19.90
CA ASP A 298 -5.30 -15.97 -20.85
C ASP A 298 -4.12 -14.97 -20.89
N ASN A 299 -4.15 -13.92 -20.07
CA ASN A 299 -3.10 -12.93 -19.93
C ASN A 299 -2.34 -13.09 -18.61
N GLU A 300 -1.05 -12.77 -18.61
CA GLU A 300 -0.23 -12.73 -17.39
C GLU A 300 0.15 -11.28 -17.05
N PRO A 301 -0.64 -10.53 -16.26
CA PRO A 301 -0.28 -9.16 -15.88
C PRO A 301 1.09 -9.12 -15.19
N VAL A 302 1.97 -8.19 -15.58
CA VAL A 302 3.32 -8.06 -14.99
C VAL A 302 3.25 -7.11 -13.79
N ILE A 303 2.64 -7.59 -12.71
CA ILE A 303 2.60 -6.89 -11.43
C ILE A 303 4.00 -6.91 -10.81
N MET A 304 4.52 -5.74 -10.45
CA MET A 304 5.86 -5.57 -9.91
C MET A 304 5.86 -5.58 -8.37
N GLU A 305 6.83 -6.26 -7.78
CA GLU A 305 7.14 -6.14 -6.36
C GLU A 305 7.77 -4.79 -6.01
N LYS A 306 7.43 -4.26 -4.83
CA LYS A 306 7.91 -2.96 -4.35
C LYS A 306 9.32 -3.08 -3.78
N THR A 307 10.33 -3.13 -4.64
CA THR A 307 11.75 -3.22 -4.23
C THR A 307 12.29 -1.93 -3.64
N ALA A 308 11.69 -0.78 -3.94
CA ALA A 308 11.91 0.46 -3.21
C ALA A 308 10.55 1.06 -2.80
N GLY A 309 10.53 1.86 -1.75
CA GLY A 309 9.44 2.79 -1.54
C GLY A 309 9.35 3.75 -2.73
N PHE A 310 8.15 4.05 -3.19
CA PHE A 310 8.00 5.17 -4.13
C PHE A 310 8.50 6.42 -3.42
N LYS A 311 9.49 7.12 -3.96
CA LYS A 311 9.97 8.36 -3.32
C LYS A 311 8.79 9.33 -3.16
N LEU A 312 8.82 10.16 -2.13
CA LEU A 312 7.90 11.29 -1.93
C LEU A 312 8.74 12.56 -1.83
N LYS A 313 8.36 13.61 -2.55
CA LYS A 313 9.10 14.89 -2.48
C LYS A 313 8.86 15.61 -1.14
N TYR A 314 9.81 16.49 -0.81
CA TYR A 314 9.99 17.23 0.44
C TYR A 314 8.70 17.61 1.24
N PRO A 315 8.63 17.33 2.57
CA PRO A 315 7.50 17.71 3.42
C PRO A 315 7.11 19.20 3.37
N PRO A 316 8.05 20.16 3.30
CA PRO A 316 7.70 21.58 3.14
C PRO A 316 6.89 21.93 1.89
N VAL A 317 6.83 21.07 0.86
CA VAL A 317 6.04 21.33 -0.34
C VAL A 317 4.54 21.22 -0.02
N TYR A 318 4.11 20.17 0.70
CA TYR A 318 2.70 19.95 1.09
C TYR A 318 2.10 21.13 1.88
N ASN A 319 2.90 21.85 2.66
CA ASN A 319 2.54 23.12 3.31
C ASN A 319 2.20 24.28 2.33
N SER A 320 2.07 24.02 1.04
CA SER A 320 1.60 24.93 -0.01
C SER A 320 0.82 24.26 -1.17
N ILE A 321 0.44 22.97 -1.05
CA ILE A 321 -0.36 22.26 -2.07
C ILE A 321 -1.85 22.26 -1.67
N VAL A 322 -2.75 22.37 -2.66
CA VAL A 322 -4.22 22.41 -2.46
C VAL A 322 -4.99 21.44 -3.39
N PHE A 323 -4.29 20.48 -4.00
CA PHE A 323 -4.92 19.46 -4.86
C PHE A 323 -5.39 18.26 -4.06
N ASN A 324 -6.58 17.77 -4.40
CA ASN A 324 -7.23 16.62 -3.78
C ASN A 324 -6.73 15.28 -4.37
N THR A 325 -5.99 15.35 -5.49
CA THR A 325 -5.55 14.23 -6.31
C THR A 325 -4.07 13.92 -6.11
N SER A 326 -3.82 12.68 -5.66
CA SER A 326 -2.57 11.91 -5.73
C SER A 326 -1.35 12.44 -4.94
N PRO A 327 -0.77 11.65 -3.99
CA PRO A 327 0.46 12.04 -3.31
C PRO A 327 1.63 12.17 -4.29
N ILE A 328 2.35 13.29 -4.24
CA ILE A 328 3.43 13.58 -5.19
C ILE A 328 4.67 12.73 -4.90
N LEU A 329 4.80 11.67 -5.69
CA LEU A 329 5.92 10.76 -5.61
C LEU A 329 7.21 11.40 -6.18
N TYR A 330 7.14 11.74 -7.47
CA TYR A 330 8.23 12.24 -8.31
C TYR A 330 7.84 13.59 -8.92
N GLU A 331 8.76 14.29 -9.60
CA GLU A 331 8.44 15.57 -10.27
C GLU A 331 7.91 15.38 -11.69
N GLU A 332 8.36 14.34 -12.39
CA GLU A 332 8.02 14.03 -13.79
C GLU A 332 7.79 12.52 -13.98
N TRP A 333 6.93 12.10 -14.92
CA TRP A 333 6.60 10.69 -15.13
C TRP A 333 7.77 9.83 -15.64
N SER A 334 8.76 10.47 -16.26
CA SER A 334 10.03 9.85 -16.64
C SER A 334 10.90 9.48 -15.45
N GLU A 335 10.84 10.24 -14.34
CA GLU A 335 11.54 9.95 -13.09
C GLU A 335 10.91 8.72 -12.43
N PHE A 336 9.57 8.68 -12.30
CA PHE A 336 8.83 7.49 -11.85
C PHE A 336 9.19 6.25 -12.68
N LEU A 337 9.18 6.35 -14.01
CA LEU A 337 9.45 5.22 -14.90
C LEU A 337 10.90 4.72 -14.80
N ALA A 338 11.88 5.62 -14.64
CA ALA A 338 13.28 5.26 -14.49
C ALA A 338 13.58 4.57 -13.14
N GLU A 339 12.93 5.03 -12.07
CA GLU A 339 13.14 4.55 -10.70
C GLU A 339 12.40 3.23 -10.40
N THR A 340 11.19 3.07 -10.95
CA THR A 340 10.32 1.91 -10.65
C THR A 340 10.27 0.85 -11.76
N ASN A 341 10.75 1.18 -12.96
CA ASN A 341 10.51 0.42 -14.20
C ASN A 341 9.02 0.10 -14.48
N CYS A 342 8.07 0.79 -13.82
CA CYS A 342 6.64 0.55 -13.96
C CYS A 342 6.06 1.42 -15.08
N SER A 343 5.61 0.77 -16.16
CA SER A 343 5.01 1.42 -17.33
C SER A 343 3.56 1.83 -17.16
N VAL A 344 2.87 1.20 -16.20
CA VAL A 344 1.54 1.57 -15.74
C VAL A 344 1.58 1.69 -14.22
N LEU A 345 0.91 2.71 -13.71
CA LEU A 345 0.62 2.86 -12.29
C LEU A 345 -0.88 2.62 -12.07
N MET A 346 -1.22 1.61 -11.28
CA MET A 346 -2.54 1.47 -10.70
C MET A 346 -2.57 2.24 -9.38
N MET A 347 -3.39 3.28 -9.31
CA MET A 347 -3.77 3.92 -8.06
C MET A 347 -5.10 3.36 -7.58
N TYR A 348 -5.24 3.15 -6.27
CA TYR A 348 -6.48 2.71 -5.66
C TYR A 348 -6.80 3.50 -4.39
N ARG A 349 -8.08 3.59 -4.06
CA ARG A 349 -8.60 4.14 -2.81
C ARG A 349 -9.63 3.18 -2.23
N TYR A 350 -9.37 2.66 -1.04
CA TYR A 350 -10.30 1.81 -0.30
C TYR A 350 -11.17 2.71 0.58
N ILE A 351 -12.46 2.78 0.27
CA ILE A 351 -13.46 3.61 0.94
C ILE A 351 -14.16 2.71 1.98
N PRO A 352 -13.94 2.92 3.30
CA PRO A 352 -14.46 2.03 4.33
C PRO A 352 -15.96 1.74 4.18
N ASP A 353 -16.29 0.45 4.23
CA ASP A 353 -17.63 -0.12 4.18
C ASP A 353 -18.48 0.21 2.94
N ASN A 354 -17.98 1.06 2.03
CA ASN A 354 -18.66 1.52 0.83
C ASN A 354 -18.10 0.87 -0.45
N GLY A 355 -16.80 1.02 -0.72
CA GLY A 355 -16.27 0.64 -2.04
C GLY A 355 -14.78 0.80 -2.30
N LEU A 356 -14.39 0.57 -3.55
CA LEU A 356 -13.03 0.68 -4.08
C LEU A 356 -13.03 1.61 -5.30
N TYR A 357 -12.22 2.66 -5.28
CA TYR A 357 -11.88 3.46 -6.46
C TYR A 357 -10.57 2.95 -7.09
N LEU A 358 -10.52 2.91 -8.42
CA LEU A 358 -9.38 2.46 -9.21
C LEU A 358 -9.10 3.39 -10.39
N LYS A 359 -7.82 3.76 -10.54
CA LYS A 359 -7.31 4.61 -11.61
C LYS A 359 -6.06 3.97 -12.22
N LEU A 360 -5.99 3.86 -13.55
CA LEU A 360 -4.81 3.36 -14.26
C LEU A 360 -4.16 4.49 -15.05
N ILE A 361 -2.85 4.64 -14.91
CA ILE A 361 -2.06 5.73 -15.48
C ILE A 361 -0.95 5.14 -16.35
N ASP A 362 -0.86 5.59 -17.60
CA ASP A 362 0.24 5.29 -18.52
C ASP A 362 1.42 6.25 -18.24
N THR A 363 2.48 5.70 -17.67
CA THR A 363 3.67 6.49 -17.28
C THR A 363 4.57 6.77 -18.50
N LYS A 364 4.54 5.89 -19.51
CA LYS A 364 5.22 6.10 -20.81
C LYS A 364 4.53 7.21 -21.62
N SER A 365 3.21 7.37 -21.48
CA SER A 365 2.42 8.47 -22.06
C SER A 365 2.31 9.70 -21.13
N ASN A 366 3.32 9.95 -20.29
CA ASN A 366 3.40 11.13 -19.41
C ASN A 366 2.18 11.32 -18.49
N GLY A 367 1.72 10.25 -17.86
CA GLY A 367 0.64 10.31 -16.88
C GLY A 367 -0.77 10.21 -17.45
N ARG A 368 -0.93 9.84 -18.73
CA ARG A 368 -2.27 9.72 -19.34
C ARG A 368 -3.11 8.71 -18.56
N ILE A 369 -4.29 9.12 -18.11
CA ILE A 369 -5.21 8.19 -17.43
C ILE A 369 -5.85 7.28 -18.49
N LEU A 370 -5.69 5.98 -18.33
CA LEU A 370 -6.25 4.93 -19.18
C LEU A 370 -7.62 4.44 -18.67
N TYR A 371 -7.88 4.62 -17.38
CA TYR A 371 -9.05 4.07 -16.69
C TYR A 371 -9.33 4.86 -15.40
N SER A 372 -10.61 5.06 -15.08
CA SER A 372 -11.10 5.63 -13.82
C SER A 372 -12.47 5.01 -13.55
N ARG A 373 -12.67 4.35 -12.40
CA ARG A 373 -13.96 3.81 -11.93
C ARG A 373 -14.00 3.69 -10.41
N ALA A 374 -15.19 3.85 -9.84
CA ALA A 374 -15.51 3.50 -8.46
C ALA A 374 -16.50 2.32 -8.41
N PHE A 375 -16.36 1.44 -7.42
CA PHE A 375 -17.15 0.20 -7.27
C PHE A 375 -17.67 0.05 -5.85
N VAL A 376 -18.96 -0.30 -5.69
CA VAL A 376 -19.56 -0.67 -4.38
C VAL A 376 -19.10 -2.07 -3.98
N PHE A 377 -18.80 -2.30 -2.70
CA PHE A 377 -18.46 -3.64 -2.21
C PHE A 377 -19.65 -4.61 -2.23
N ASN A 378 -19.39 -5.87 -2.58
CA ASN A 378 -20.42 -6.92 -2.66
C ASN A 378 -21.22 -7.05 -1.36
N GLY A 379 -22.54 -6.92 -1.47
CA GLY A 379 -23.47 -7.07 -0.33
C GLY A 379 -23.49 -5.91 0.67
N ARG A 380 -22.76 -4.81 0.43
CA ARG A 380 -22.84 -3.59 1.25
C ARG A 380 -23.78 -2.55 0.63
N THR A 381 -24.33 -1.70 1.48
CA THR A 381 -25.12 -0.54 1.05
C THR A 381 -24.19 0.64 0.85
N ASP A 382 -24.22 1.24 -0.34
CA ASP A 382 -23.54 2.51 -0.59
C ASP A 382 -24.23 3.65 0.16
N GLU A 383 -23.47 4.35 1.01
CA GLU A 383 -23.97 5.50 1.78
C GLU A 383 -24.18 6.75 0.90
N GLY A 384 -23.78 6.69 -0.38
CA GLY A 384 -23.96 7.76 -1.38
C GLY A 384 -22.69 8.10 -2.14
N ILE A 385 -21.57 7.48 -1.80
CA ILE A 385 -20.24 7.88 -2.25
C ILE A 385 -20.03 7.41 -3.70
N ILE A 386 -20.37 6.16 -4.01
CA ILE A 386 -20.22 5.61 -5.37
C ILE A 386 -21.40 6.06 -6.25
N GLU A 387 -22.59 6.18 -5.67
CA GLU A 387 -23.82 6.73 -6.26
C GLU A 387 -23.59 8.16 -6.75
N ASN A 388 -23.07 9.06 -5.91
CA ASN A 388 -22.74 10.43 -6.32
C ASN A 388 -21.60 10.48 -7.34
N HIS A 389 -20.55 9.65 -7.21
CA HIS A 389 -19.51 9.52 -8.26
C HIS A 389 -20.14 9.21 -9.63
N ASN A 390 -21.06 8.24 -9.67
CA ASN A 390 -21.73 7.82 -10.91
C ASN A 390 -22.70 8.89 -11.43
N ILE A 391 -23.43 9.57 -10.55
CA ILE A 391 -24.31 10.69 -10.89
C ILE A 391 -23.49 11.84 -11.49
N VAL A 392 -22.36 12.21 -10.88
CA VAL A 392 -21.45 13.23 -11.43
C VAL A 392 -20.92 12.79 -12.79
N ALA A 393 -20.54 11.52 -12.96
CA ALA A 393 -20.05 11.01 -14.25
C ALA A 393 -21.10 11.11 -15.36
N GLU A 394 -22.35 10.69 -15.12
CA GLU A 394 -23.42 10.78 -16.12
C GLU A 394 -23.88 12.23 -16.37
N GLN A 395 -24.04 13.05 -15.33
CA GLN A 395 -24.40 14.47 -15.49
C GLN A 395 -23.31 15.24 -16.24
N PHE A 396 -22.03 14.95 -16.01
CA PHE A 396 -20.92 15.59 -16.74
C PHE A 396 -20.96 15.22 -18.23
N LYS A 397 -21.18 13.94 -18.56
CA LYS A 397 -21.36 13.48 -19.96
C LYS A 397 -22.58 14.11 -20.64
N ALA A 398 -23.65 14.39 -19.90
CA ALA A 398 -24.89 14.94 -20.43
C ALA A 398 -24.88 16.47 -20.60
N ASN A 399 -24.31 17.20 -19.65
CA ASN A 399 -24.53 18.65 -19.51
C ASN A 399 -23.31 19.51 -19.86
N VAL A 400 -22.11 18.92 -19.98
CA VAL A 400 -20.87 19.62 -20.35
C VAL A 400 -20.57 19.39 -21.83
N ASN A 401 -20.19 20.43 -22.57
CA ASN A 401 -19.81 20.31 -23.97
C ASN A 401 -18.42 19.66 -24.12
N ILE A 402 -18.40 18.33 -24.07
CA ILE A 402 -17.22 17.47 -24.26
C ILE A 402 -16.50 17.74 -25.59
N GLY A 403 -17.18 18.31 -26.59
CA GLY A 403 -16.57 18.74 -27.85
C GLY A 403 -15.48 19.81 -27.69
N LEU A 404 -15.55 20.63 -26.63
CA LEU A 404 -14.54 21.63 -26.28
C LEU A 404 -13.31 21.04 -25.57
N LEU A 405 -13.45 19.81 -25.07
CA LEU A 405 -12.46 19.09 -24.26
C LEU A 405 -11.69 18.05 -25.08
N LYS A 406 -12.25 17.60 -26.21
CA LYS A 406 -11.60 16.63 -27.10
C LYS A 406 -10.33 17.20 -27.74
N ASP A 407 -9.31 16.35 -27.82
CA ASP A 407 -7.95 16.67 -28.25
C ASP A 407 -7.24 17.82 -27.49
N LYS A 408 -7.71 18.14 -26.26
CA LYS A 408 -7.09 19.12 -25.36
C LYS A 408 -6.40 18.50 -24.16
N LYS A 409 -5.31 19.14 -23.72
CA LYS A 409 -4.70 18.90 -22.39
C LYS A 409 -5.46 19.69 -21.31
N ILE A 410 -6.19 18.95 -20.48
CA ILE A 410 -7.13 19.51 -19.49
C ILE A 410 -6.52 19.55 -18.08
N LEU A 411 -6.94 20.53 -17.29
CA LEU A 411 -6.79 20.56 -15.84
C LEU A 411 -8.15 20.74 -15.16
N ILE A 412 -8.53 19.78 -14.31
CA ILE A 412 -9.72 19.86 -13.45
C ILE A 412 -9.34 20.60 -12.15
N LEU A 413 -10.24 21.41 -11.60
CA LEU A 413 -10.01 22.26 -10.42
C LEU A 413 -11.21 22.39 -9.49
N ASP A 414 -10.97 22.21 -8.19
CA ASP A 414 -11.92 22.52 -7.11
C ASP A 414 -11.95 24.04 -6.81
N GLY A 415 -12.95 24.71 -7.38
CA GLY A 415 -13.17 26.16 -7.34
C GLY A 415 -13.48 26.75 -5.96
N ASP A 416 -13.84 25.93 -4.98
CA ASP A 416 -14.23 26.40 -3.64
C ASP A 416 -13.01 26.52 -2.73
N LYS A 417 -12.06 25.59 -2.88
CA LYS A 417 -10.80 25.52 -2.11
C LYS A 417 -9.78 26.61 -2.44
N GLN A 418 -10.07 27.47 -3.43
CA GLN A 418 -9.09 28.34 -4.09
C GLN A 418 -9.09 29.81 -3.61
N ALA A 419 -10.12 30.22 -2.86
CA ALA A 419 -10.21 31.58 -2.26
C ALA A 419 -9.96 31.61 -0.75
N VAL A 420 -9.50 30.50 -0.16
CA VAL A 420 -9.36 30.33 1.30
C VAL A 420 -8.00 30.86 1.79
N GLU A 421 -7.99 31.52 2.94
CA GLU A 421 -6.78 31.89 3.68
C GLU A 421 -5.97 30.61 3.97
N SER A 422 -4.66 30.60 3.72
CA SER A 422 -3.82 29.40 3.78
C SER A 422 -3.83 28.65 5.12
N GLN A 423 -3.79 29.33 6.26
CA GLN A 423 -3.92 28.74 7.59
C GLN A 423 -5.36 28.26 7.83
N THR A 424 -6.37 28.97 7.34
CA THR A 424 -7.77 28.50 7.36
C THR A 424 -7.97 27.25 6.48
N TYR A 425 -7.31 27.16 5.32
CA TYR A 425 -7.30 25.97 4.49
C TYR A 425 -6.69 24.78 5.24
N PHE A 426 -5.52 24.95 5.86
CA PHE A 426 -4.94 23.87 6.69
C PHE A 426 -5.72 23.56 7.97
N GLN A 427 -6.69 24.40 8.36
CA GLN A 427 -7.66 24.12 9.44
C GLN A 427 -8.89 23.34 8.97
N THR A 428 -9.37 23.56 7.73
CA THR A 428 -10.57 22.89 7.17
C THR A 428 -10.25 21.67 6.32
N GLN A 429 -9.09 21.61 5.69
CA GLN A 429 -8.63 20.49 4.90
C GLN A 429 -8.59 19.14 5.66
N PRO A 430 -8.37 19.09 7.00
CA PRO A 430 -8.53 17.85 7.77
C PRO A 430 -9.96 17.30 7.87
N SER A 431 -11.00 18.09 7.55
CA SER A 431 -12.39 17.60 7.49
C SER A 431 -12.86 17.24 6.08
N PHE A 432 -12.03 17.39 5.04
CA PHE A 432 -12.37 16.90 3.70
C PHE A 432 -12.53 15.38 3.73
N ASN A 433 -13.64 14.91 3.17
CA ASN A 433 -14.04 13.51 3.22
C ASN A 433 -14.14 12.89 1.83
N GLU A 434 -14.53 11.62 1.81
CA GLU A 434 -14.59 10.75 0.65
C GLU A 434 -15.50 11.34 -0.45
N MET A 435 -16.54 12.09 -0.09
CA MET A 435 -17.41 12.76 -1.07
C MET A 435 -16.73 13.92 -1.83
N ASN A 436 -15.81 14.65 -1.20
CA ASN A 436 -15.02 15.68 -1.90
C ASN A 436 -14.11 15.08 -2.99
N LEU A 437 -13.84 13.78 -2.93
CA LEU A 437 -12.97 13.05 -3.86
C LEU A 437 -13.81 12.37 -4.97
N SER A 438 -14.94 11.75 -4.59
CA SER A 438 -15.88 11.11 -5.51
C SER A 438 -16.40 12.02 -6.61
N ILE A 439 -16.48 13.33 -6.36
CA ILE A 439 -16.81 14.35 -7.37
C ILE A 439 -15.74 14.44 -8.47
N GLU A 440 -14.48 14.65 -8.09
CA GLU A 440 -13.37 14.78 -9.04
C GLU A 440 -13.14 13.46 -9.78
N GLU A 441 -13.26 12.33 -9.08
CA GLU A 441 -13.22 10.97 -9.62
C GLU A 441 -14.36 10.72 -10.62
N GLY A 442 -15.58 11.20 -10.36
CA GLY A 442 -16.71 11.13 -11.29
C GLY A 442 -16.47 11.91 -12.59
N MET A 443 -15.90 13.12 -12.50
CA MET A 443 -15.53 13.91 -13.68
C MET A 443 -14.38 13.25 -14.48
N MET A 444 -13.38 12.67 -13.82
CA MET A 444 -12.34 11.90 -14.49
C MET A 444 -12.93 10.67 -15.21
N THR A 445 -13.86 9.96 -14.58
CA THR A 445 -14.57 8.81 -15.17
C THR A 445 -15.37 9.21 -16.42
N ALA A 446 -16.10 10.33 -16.38
CA ALA A 446 -16.82 10.88 -17.55
C ALA A 446 -15.88 11.15 -18.74
N LEU A 447 -14.73 11.77 -18.48
CA LEU A 447 -13.76 12.16 -19.51
C LEU A 447 -13.04 10.93 -20.11
N VAL A 448 -12.77 9.90 -19.31
CA VAL A 448 -12.22 8.62 -19.79
C VAL A 448 -13.23 7.88 -20.67
N ASP A 449 -14.50 7.79 -20.26
CA ASP A 449 -15.58 7.18 -21.07
C ASP A 449 -15.69 7.84 -22.45
N GLU A 450 -15.67 9.17 -22.48
CA GLU A 450 -15.72 9.97 -23.71
C GLU A 450 -14.39 10.05 -24.48
N LYS A 451 -13.37 9.28 -24.04
CA LYS A 451 -12.05 9.13 -24.66
C LYS A 451 -11.23 10.42 -24.74
N VAL A 452 -11.54 11.37 -23.86
CA VAL A 452 -10.80 12.62 -23.70
C VAL A 452 -9.44 12.32 -23.05
N SER A 453 -8.37 12.96 -23.54
CA SER A 453 -7.02 12.71 -23.06
C SER A 453 -6.72 13.52 -21.80
N ILE A 454 -7.14 13.03 -20.65
CA ILE A 454 -6.78 13.58 -19.33
C ILE A 454 -5.47 12.97 -18.81
N TYR A 455 -4.75 13.73 -17.99
CA TYR A 455 -3.41 13.40 -17.51
C TYR A 455 -3.30 13.63 -16.01
N GLU A 456 -2.76 12.64 -15.30
CA GLU A 456 -2.38 12.75 -13.89
C GLU A 456 -1.17 13.66 -13.73
N LYS A 457 -1.20 14.53 -12.71
CA LYS A 457 -0.11 15.45 -12.41
C LYS A 457 0.82 14.93 -11.33
N LEU A 458 2.12 15.07 -11.58
CA LEU A 458 3.18 14.89 -10.58
C LEU A 458 3.72 16.23 -10.05
N LYS A 459 3.42 17.35 -10.69
CA LYS A 459 4.03 18.65 -10.39
C LYS A 459 3.05 19.61 -9.71
N THR A 460 3.47 20.14 -8.57
CA THR A 460 2.73 21.09 -7.73
C THR A 460 2.39 22.38 -8.49
N LEU A 461 1.17 22.90 -8.29
CA LEU A 461 0.86 24.32 -8.43
C LEU A 461 0.72 24.93 -7.03
N TYR A 462 1.19 26.17 -6.83
CA TYR A 462 1.21 26.82 -5.51
C TYR A 462 0.01 27.75 -5.33
N LEU A 463 -0.63 27.74 -4.15
CA LEU A 463 -1.56 28.82 -3.80
C LEU A 463 -0.81 30.10 -3.43
N LYS A 464 -1.42 31.24 -3.81
CA LYS A 464 -1.10 32.53 -3.19
C LYS A 464 -1.74 32.70 -1.82
N ARG A 465 -1.14 33.58 -1.03
CA ARG A 465 -1.57 34.00 0.31
C ARG A 465 -2.54 35.20 0.20
N PRO A 466 -3.44 35.43 1.17
CA PRO A 466 -4.54 36.41 1.09
C PRO A 466 -4.14 37.81 0.62
N TRP A 467 -3.02 38.33 1.12
CA TRP A 467 -2.52 39.67 0.84
C TRP A 467 -2.18 39.90 -0.64
N MET A 468 -2.04 38.84 -1.43
CA MET A 468 -1.76 38.91 -2.87
C MET A 468 -3.03 39.15 -3.71
N TYR A 469 -4.23 39.07 -3.09
CA TYR A 469 -5.52 39.48 -3.67
C TYR A 469 -5.89 40.95 -3.36
N ASN A 470 -5.03 41.68 -2.61
CA ASN A 470 -5.24 43.10 -2.34
C ASN A 470 -5.42 43.88 -3.67
N GLU A 471 -6.33 44.85 -3.66
CA GLU A 471 -6.67 45.71 -4.81
C GLU A 471 -7.24 44.97 -6.05
N LYS A 472 -7.63 43.69 -5.92
CA LYS A 472 -8.37 42.96 -6.96
C LYS A 472 -9.88 43.04 -6.71
N ILE A 473 -10.66 43.26 -7.78
CA ILE A 473 -12.07 43.65 -7.66
C ILE A 473 -13.02 42.43 -7.69
N PHE A 474 -12.66 41.34 -8.37
CA PHE A 474 -13.45 40.10 -8.41
C PHE A 474 -12.56 38.85 -8.43
N ASN A 475 -12.76 37.94 -7.49
CA ASN A 475 -12.04 36.66 -7.43
C ASN A 475 -12.74 35.59 -8.29
N LEU A 476 -12.32 35.45 -9.54
CA LEU A 476 -12.78 34.40 -10.46
C LEU A 476 -11.65 33.60 -11.13
N ASN A 477 -10.39 34.04 -11.03
CA ASN A 477 -9.20 33.27 -11.46
C ASN A 477 -8.55 32.62 -10.22
N PRO A 478 -8.58 31.28 -10.10
CA PRO A 478 -8.23 30.61 -8.85
C PRO A 478 -6.75 30.23 -8.67
N LEU A 479 -6.00 30.02 -9.76
CA LEU A 479 -4.71 29.31 -9.69
C LEU A 479 -3.51 30.19 -9.36
N TYR A 480 -3.73 31.49 -9.17
CA TYR A 480 -2.68 32.49 -9.05
C TYR A 480 -1.51 32.29 -10.02
N LEU A 481 -1.79 32.47 -11.30
CA LEU A 481 -0.74 32.62 -12.31
C LEU A 481 -0.41 34.12 -12.43
N ASP A 482 0.81 34.50 -12.82
CA ASP A 482 1.10 35.91 -13.13
C ASP A 482 0.46 36.34 -14.45
N ASP A 483 0.47 35.43 -15.43
CA ASP A 483 -0.51 35.33 -16.50
C ASP A 483 -0.73 33.84 -16.87
N TRP A 484 -1.70 33.54 -17.73
CA TRP A 484 -2.03 32.16 -18.13
C TRP A 484 -0.86 31.39 -18.77
N SER A 485 0.20 32.06 -19.22
CA SER A 485 1.45 31.47 -19.72
C SER A 485 2.01 30.35 -18.83
N GLN A 486 1.96 30.51 -17.50
CA GLN A 486 2.47 29.49 -16.57
C GLN A 486 1.75 28.14 -16.76
N LEU A 487 0.43 28.13 -16.98
CA LEU A 487 -0.27 26.88 -17.32
C LEU A 487 0.10 26.34 -18.71
N LYS A 488 0.46 27.20 -19.66
CA LYS A 488 0.97 26.80 -20.97
C LYS A 488 2.37 26.18 -20.89
N GLU A 489 3.21 26.58 -19.92
CA GLU A 489 4.48 25.91 -19.60
C GLU A 489 4.24 24.50 -19.04
N PHE A 490 3.19 24.29 -18.22
CA PHE A 490 2.69 22.96 -17.85
C PHE A 490 1.96 22.24 -19.00
N GLY A 491 1.86 22.86 -20.19
CA GLY A 491 1.19 22.32 -21.37
C GLY A 491 -0.33 22.22 -21.26
N VAL A 492 -0.99 22.90 -20.30
CA VAL A 492 -2.44 22.90 -20.16
C VAL A 492 -3.07 23.87 -21.16
N GLU A 493 -4.08 23.40 -21.89
CA GLU A 493 -4.82 24.19 -22.88
C GLU A 493 -6.20 24.61 -22.37
N THR A 494 -6.81 23.82 -21.48
CA THR A 494 -8.20 24.03 -21.06
C THR A 494 -8.39 23.74 -19.58
N LEU A 495 -9.12 24.62 -18.90
CA LEU A 495 -9.49 24.49 -17.48
C LEU A 495 -10.92 23.96 -17.36
N VAL A 496 -11.15 23.06 -16.42
CA VAL A 496 -12.47 22.65 -15.95
C VAL A 496 -12.55 23.03 -14.48
N VAL A 497 -13.19 24.15 -14.16
CA VAL A 497 -13.37 24.63 -12.78
C VAL A 497 -14.74 24.20 -12.29
N TYR A 498 -14.80 23.40 -11.23
CA TYR A 498 -16.05 23.01 -10.59
C TYR A 498 -16.25 23.74 -9.25
N ASN A 499 -17.48 24.05 -8.89
CA ASN A 499 -17.85 24.63 -7.59
C ASN A 499 -18.97 23.78 -7.01
N ASN A 500 -18.68 23.08 -5.91
CA ASN A 500 -19.58 22.20 -5.20
C ASN A 500 -20.37 22.97 -4.13
N LEU A 501 -21.69 23.00 -4.26
CA LEU A 501 -22.59 23.80 -3.43
C LEU A 501 -23.00 23.09 -2.13
N ILE A 502 -22.62 21.82 -1.93
CA ILE A 502 -22.97 21.03 -0.75
C ILE A 502 -21.73 20.85 0.16
N PRO A 503 -21.75 21.37 1.40
CA PRO A 503 -20.62 21.25 2.32
C PRO A 503 -20.55 19.86 2.98
N TYR A 504 -20.15 18.82 2.22
CA TYR A 504 -20.10 17.44 2.73
C TYR A 504 -19.19 17.28 3.96
N GLU A 505 -18.19 18.14 4.15
CA GLU A 505 -17.33 18.16 5.34
C GLU A 505 -18.07 18.55 6.63
N GLN A 506 -19.30 19.03 6.51
CA GLN A 506 -20.21 19.37 7.61
C GLN A 506 -21.39 18.38 7.74
N LEU A 507 -21.43 17.33 6.91
CA LEU A 507 -22.52 16.34 6.85
C LEU A 507 -22.02 14.95 7.26
N SER A 508 -22.87 14.20 7.99
CA SER A 508 -22.71 12.76 8.15
C SER A 508 -23.27 12.02 6.93
N SER A 509 -22.76 10.82 6.64
CA SER A 509 -23.26 9.97 5.54
C SER A 509 -24.72 9.51 5.74
N THR A 510 -25.23 9.61 6.96
CA THR A 510 -26.66 9.44 7.30
C THR A 510 -27.55 10.62 6.94
N SER A 511 -27.00 11.75 6.48
CA SER A 511 -27.79 12.91 6.05
C SER A 511 -28.43 12.67 4.68
N PRO A 512 -29.74 12.96 4.48
CA PRO A 512 -30.36 12.94 3.15
C PRO A 512 -29.69 13.85 2.13
N ASP A 513 -28.96 14.89 2.58
CA ASP A 513 -28.22 15.79 1.71
C ASP A 513 -26.82 15.26 1.33
N TYR A 514 -26.33 14.21 2.00
CA TYR A 514 -25.08 13.55 1.64
C TYR A 514 -25.19 12.76 0.32
N LYS A 515 -26.38 12.21 0.02
CA LYS A 515 -26.74 11.56 -1.25
C LYS A 515 -27.16 12.54 -2.36
N LYS A 516 -26.93 13.84 -2.16
CA LYS A 516 -27.23 14.87 -3.16
C LYS A 516 -25.95 15.35 -3.83
N VAL A 517 -26.11 15.87 -5.04
CA VAL A 517 -25.09 16.48 -5.88
C VAL A 517 -25.64 17.82 -6.34
N ALA A 518 -24.86 18.89 -6.21
CA ALA A 518 -25.15 20.21 -6.75
C ALA A 518 -23.84 20.93 -7.06
N ILE A 519 -23.44 20.94 -8.33
CA ILE A 519 -22.12 21.42 -8.77
C ILE A 519 -22.28 22.33 -10.00
N GLY A 520 -21.73 23.53 -9.94
CA GLY A 520 -21.52 24.37 -11.13
C GLY A 520 -20.16 24.06 -11.78
N VAL A 521 -20.11 23.92 -13.10
CA VAL A 521 -18.88 23.64 -13.87
C VAL A 521 -18.65 24.75 -14.90
N ARG A 522 -17.39 25.14 -15.11
CA ARG A 522 -16.96 26.15 -16.09
C ARG A 522 -15.80 25.62 -16.93
N ILE A 523 -15.93 25.66 -18.26
CA ILE A 523 -14.81 25.42 -19.19
C ILE A 523 -14.15 26.76 -19.53
N ILE A 524 -12.83 26.85 -19.44
CA ILE A 524 -12.05 28.06 -19.75
C ILE A 524 -10.90 27.74 -20.70
N ASP A 525 -10.75 28.48 -21.80
CA ASP A 525 -9.53 28.41 -22.64
C ASP A 525 -8.36 29.12 -21.95
N ILE A 526 -7.23 28.43 -21.80
CA ILE A 526 -6.00 29.01 -21.25
C ILE A 526 -5.36 30.00 -22.22
N ASN A 527 -5.74 30.00 -23.50
CA ASN A 527 -5.17 30.92 -24.50
C ASN A 527 -5.77 32.32 -24.48
N THR A 528 -7.10 32.45 -24.49
CA THR A 528 -7.79 33.74 -24.39
C THR A 528 -8.18 34.12 -22.96
N GLY A 529 -8.44 33.13 -22.10
CA GLY A 529 -9.09 33.33 -20.79
C GLY A 529 -10.62 33.35 -20.86
N ASP A 530 -11.21 33.09 -22.03
CA ASP A 530 -12.66 33.07 -22.22
C ASP A 530 -13.30 31.84 -21.56
N ILE A 531 -14.48 32.03 -20.95
CA ILE A 531 -15.35 30.95 -20.52
C ILE A 531 -16.07 30.41 -21.76
N LEU A 532 -15.79 29.16 -22.14
CA LEU A 532 -16.36 28.52 -23.33
C LEU A 532 -17.70 27.81 -23.05
N ASP A 533 -17.92 27.37 -21.80
CA ASP A 533 -19.12 26.64 -21.38
C ASP A 533 -19.37 26.81 -19.88
N VAL A 534 -20.64 26.70 -19.48
CA VAL A 534 -21.10 26.72 -18.08
C VAL A 534 -22.24 25.72 -17.90
N SER A 535 -22.04 24.74 -17.00
CA SER A 535 -22.96 23.61 -16.81
C SER A 535 -23.33 23.45 -15.34
N GLU A 536 -24.47 22.79 -15.07
CA GLU A 536 -24.85 22.32 -13.73
C GLU A 536 -24.86 20.79 -13.72
N LEU A 537 -24.33 20.18 -12.65
CA LEU A 537 -24.47 18.76 -12.35
C LEU A 537 -25.31 18.62 -11.08
N THR A 538 -26.47 17.97 -11.17
CA THR A 538 -27.46 18.00 -10.08
C THR A 538 -28.30 16.73 -10.03
N ASN A 539 -28.70 16.33 -8.83
CA ASN A 539 -29.77 15.33 -8.58
C ASN A 539 -30.83 15.86 -7.59
N LEU A 540 -30.96 17.18 -7.45
CA LEU A 540 -31.85 17.83 -6.47
C LEU A 540 -33.36 17.73 -6.81
N ASN A 541 -33.73 17.17 -7.96
CA ASN A 541 -35.07 17.24 -8.57
C ASN A 541 -35.85 15.92 -8.49
#